data_AF-A0A2M8ZCH6-F1
#
_entry.id   AF-A0A2M8ZCH6-F1
#
_cell.length_a   1.000
_cell.length_b   1.000
_cell.length_c   1.000
_cell.angle_alpha   90.00
_cell.angle_beta   90.00
_cell.angle_gamma   90.00
#
_symmetry.space_group_name_H-M   'P 1'
#
loop_
_entity.id
_entity.type
_entity.pdbx_description
1 polymer ?
#
loop_
_entity_poly.entity_id
_entity_poly.type
_entity_poly.pdbx_seq_one_letter_code
_entity_poly.pdbx_strand_id
1 'polypeptide(L)'
;MVIEGYFDNPIVRYINDVISVNQNKRIIIYGCGSAGSRIYAYLTAIGYEIAYFVDMDEKKQGNLFFERPVKSPYDLLYESDKSLIFLCIIDNAASAIQILKSIGLQENIDYYNIMNFWGGKKRYDLYDPICGYSRRGDLDGFNIRGDQKSKNIIVILGGSTTDDDYSVFTPWVQYFYEMLKIEYNDDLLLYNGAVSGYESSQELLKFLRDVIWLEPSIVIQFNGVNEVDVDKKHPLVNRYLQYICRNTFSNIIDSDVANAPKMGLRSADNLELSFGLEVNAEKHQNWMINMRVMGAVCREFGIKYYGILQPTSMFGEHKDKCIKKINKIQMKYGNSKLEERREFYKNVNHNWKQVDFLYNFSRIFDNVEGALYFDEVHYTEKANKIIAETIFDLLSKDIVRK
;
A
#
# COMPACT_ATOMS: atom_id res chain seq x y z
N MET A 1 1.36 -6.35 32.29
CA MET A 1 0.04 -7.00 32.19
C MET A 1 -0.44 -6.79 30.76
N VAL A 2 -0.29 -7.79 29.89
CA VAL A 2 -0.65 -7.64 28.47
C VAL A 2 -2.15 -7.82 28.34
N ILE A 3 -2.82 -6.88 27.67
CA ILE A 3 -4.28 -6.85 27.52
C ILE A 3 -4.70 -7.99 26.60
N GLU A 4 -5.61 -8.87 27.06
CA GLU A 4 -6.19 -9.94 26.24
C GLU A 4 -6.74 -9.40 24.90
N GLY A 5 -6.46 -10.11 23.81
CA GLY A 5 -6.89 -9.76 22.45
C GLY A 5 -5.89 -8.95 21.60
N TYR A 6 -4.74 -8.53 22.15
CA TYR A 6 -3.69 -7.86 21.36
C TYR A 6 -2.83 -8.86 20.57
N PHE A 7 -2.68 -10.08 21.09
CA PHE A 7 -1.85 -11.14 20.49
C PHE A 7 -2.40 -11.70 19.17
N ASP A 8 -3.68 -11.45 18.86
CA ASP A 8 -4.27 -11.84 17.58
C ASP A 8 -3.68 -11.02 16.43
N ASN A 9 -3.15 -9.82 16.71
CA ASN A 9 -2.45 -9.04 15.70
C ASN A 9 -1.07 -9.67 15.44
N PRO A 10 -0.76 -10.02 14.18
CA PRO A 10 0.43 -10.81 13.88
C PRO A 10 1.75 -10.04 14.05
N ILE A 11 1.75 -8.70 13.90
CA ILE A 11 2.93 -7.88 14.21
C ILE A 11 3.17 -7.86 15.72
N VAL A 12 2.10 -7.72 16.51
CA VAL A 12 2.21 -7.79 17.98
C VAL A 12 2.73 -9.14 18.43
N ARG A 13 2.27 -10.23 17.82
CA ARG A 13 2.78 -11.58 18.11
C ARG A 13 4.28 -11.66 17.83
N TYR A 14 4.71 -11.26 16.64
CA TYR A 14 6.12 -11.23 16.27
C TYR A 14 6.98 -10.41 17.24
N ILE A 15 6.55 -9.19 17.58
CA ILE A 15 7.27 -8.33 18.52
C ILE A 15 7.40 -9.00 19.89
N ASN A 16 6.33 -9.61 20.40
CA ASN A 16 6.38 -10.31 21.68
C ASN A 16 7.26 -11.56 21.63
N ASP A 17 7.23 -12.33 20.55
CA ASP A 17 8.11 -13.49 20.37
C ASP A 17 9.57 -13.05 20.46
N VAL A 18 9.95 -11.97 19.76
CA VAL A 18 11.29 -11.36 19.80
C VAL A 18 11.68 -10.88 21.19
N ILE A 19 10.79 -10.18 21.89
CA ILE A 19 11.08 -9.63 23.24
C ILE A 19 11.16 -10.76 24.27
N SER A 20 10.36 -11.82 24.15
CA SER A 20 10.30 -12.91 25.12
C SER A 20 11.61 -13.66 25.29
N VAL A 21 12.43 -13.72 24.22
CA VAL A 21 13.77 -14.33 24.21
C VAL A 21 14.89 -13.32 24.53
N ASN A 22 14.56 -12.03 24.63
CA ASN A 22 15.48 -10.92 24.88
C ASN A 22 15.11 -10.15 26.15
N GLN A 23 14.75 -10.87 27.22
CA GLN A 23 14.29 -10.27 28.47
C GLN A 23 15.36 -9.35 29.08
N ASN A 24 14.92 -8.28 29.73
CA ASN A 24 15.76 -7.28 30.40
C ASN A 24 16.61 -6.38 29.48
N LYS A 25 16.53 -6.55 28.15
CA LYS A 25 17.17 -5.63 27.20
C LYS A 25 16.33 -4.35 27.03
N ARG A 26 17.00 -3.21 26.87
CA ARG A 26 16.38 -1.93 26.51
C ARG A 26 15.97 -1.94 25.06
N ILE A 27 14.75 -1.49 24.76
CA ILE A 27 14.23 -1.50 23.38
C ILE A 27 14.64 -0.22 22.66
N ILE A 28 15.27 -0.39 21.50
CA ILE A 28 15.72 0.70 20.61
C ILE A 28 15.05 0.51 19.25
N ILE A 29 14.65 1.61 18.62
CA ILE A 29 14.13 1.60 17.24
C ILE A 29 15.17 2.26 16.32
N TYR A 30 15.64 1.54 15.31
CA TYR A 30 16.49 2.10 14.28
C TYR A 30 15.63 2.54 13.08
N GLY A 31 15.47 3.86 12.92
CA GLY A 31 14.78 4.55 11.84
C GLY A 31 13.74 5.54 12.38
N CYS A 32 13.87 6.82 12.05
CA CYS A 32 12.88 7.86 12.39
C CYS A 32 11.98 8.19 11.18
N GLY A 33 11.51 7.14 10.50
CA GLY A 33 10.60 7.21 9.34
C GLY A 33 9.22 6.64 9.66
N SER A 34 8.41 6.43 8.61
CA SER A 34 7.06 5.87 8.74
C SER A 34 7.03 4.48 9.41
N ALA A 35 7.98 3.60 9.05
CA ALA A 35 8.12 2.28 9.67
C ALA A 35 8.48 2.37 11.16
N GLY A 36 9.45 3.23 11.53
CA GLY A 36 9.80 3.48 12.93
C GLY A 36 8.63 4.01 13.75
N SER A 37 7.85 4.95 13.20
CA SER A 37 6.62 5.46 13.81
C SER A 37 5.58 4.37 14.06
N ARG A 38 5.41 3.44 13.11
CA ARG A 38 4.52 2.29 13.27
C ARG A 38 4.98 1.38 14.41
N ILE A 39 6.26 1.01 14.44
CA ILE A 39 6.80 0.13 15.49
C ILE A 39 6.77 0.77 16.87
N TYR A 40 7.03 2.07 16.96
CA TYR A 40 6.83 2.82 18.20
C TYR A 40 5.38 2.71 18.69
N ALA A 41 4.40 2.87 17.79
CA ALA A 41 2.99 2.75 18.15
C ALA A 41 2.62 1.33 18.59
N TYR A 42 3.15 0.28 17.94
CA TYR A 42 2.99 -1.11 18.35
C TYR A 42 3.54 -1.38 19.75
N LEU A 43 4.81 -1.05 20.00
CA LEU A 43 5.49 -1.26 21.27
C LEU A 43 4.79 -0.50 22.41
N THR A 44 4.42 0.76 22.17
CA THR A 44 3.68 1.60 23.12
C THR A 44 2.28 1.03 23.38
N ALA A 45 1.60 0.52 22.35
CA ALA A 45 0.26 -0.05 22.49
C ALA A 45 0.24 -1.28 23.41
N ILE A 46 1.30 -2.08 23.42
CA ILE A 46 1.43 -3.27 24.28
C ILE A 46 2.19 -3.00 25.58
N GLY A 47 2.57 -1.75 25.84
CA GLY A 47 3.09 -1.29 27.12
C GLY A 47 4.61 -1.38 27.28
N TYR A 48 5.35 -1.55 26.20
CA TYR A 48 6.81 -1.45 26.24
C TYR A 48 7.28 0.00 26.17
N GLU A 49 8.35 0.29 26.91
CA GLU A 49 9.04 1.57 26.84
C GLU A 49 10.18 1.52 25.82
N ILE A 50 10.20 2.51 24.93
CA ILE A 50 11.27 2.71 23.96
C ILE A 50 12.31 3.64 24.61
N ALA A 51 13.56 3.21 24.63
CA ALA A 51 14.66 3.97 25.22
C ALA A 51 15.01 5.20 24.38
N TYR A 52 15.23 5.00 23.08
CA TYR A 52 15.57 6.04 22.11
C TYR A 52 15.44 5.51 20.67
N PHE A 53 15.57 6.43 19.72
CA PHE A 53 15.66 6.10 18.30
C PHE A 53 17.09 6.24 17.80
N VAL A 54 17.41 5.54 16.73
CA VAL A 54 18.66 5.67 15.97
C VAL A 54 18.32 6.08 14.54
N ASP A 55 19.08 6.98 13.93
CA ASP A 55 18.89 7.34 12.51
C ASP A 55 20.24 7.73 11.86
N MET A 56 20.39 7.39 10.58
CA MET A 56 21.58 7.74 9.78
C MET A 56 21.64 9.22 9.43
N ASP A 57 20.48 9.90 9.40
CA ASP A 57 20.41 11.31 9.10
C ASP A 57 20.93 12.14 10.28
N GLU A 58 22.14 12.67 10.15
CA GLU A 58 22.79 13.52 11.15
C GLU A 58 21.93 14.72 11.55
N LYS A 59 21.06 15.21 10.66
CA LYS A 59 20.16 16.32 10.97
C LYS A 59 19.08 15.95 11.98
N LYS A 60 18.76 14.66 12.12
CA LYS A 60 17.80 14.17 13.12
C LYS A 60 18.47 13.88 14.45
N GLN A 61 19.75 13.50 14.45
CA GLN A 61 20.48 13.15 15.66
C GLN A 61 20.53 14.34 16.65
N GLY A 62 20.43 14.04 17.94
CA GLY A 62 20.33 15.05 19.00
C GLY A 62 18.93 15.67 19.19
N ASN A 63 18.02 15.51 18.22
CA ASN A 63 16.63 15.93 18.37
C ASN A 63 15.77 14.88 19.08
N LEU A 64 14.51 15.23 19.33
CA LEU A 64 13.51 14.31 19.85
C LEU A 64 12.61 13.78 18.72
N PHE A 65 12.31 12.48 18.78
CA PHE A 65 11.27 11.83 17.99
C PHE A 65 10.36 11.07 18.95
N PHE A 66 9.06 11.38 18.95
CA PHE A 66 8.11 10.86 19.95
C PHE A 66 8.56 11.07 21.41
N GLU A 67 9.10 12.25 21.74
CA GLU A 67 9.63 12.58 23.07
C GLU A 67 10.77 11.65 23.53
N ARG A 68 11.47 11.03 22.56
CA ARG A 68 12.64 10.19 22.79
C ARG A 68 13.83 10.71 21.99
N PRO A 69 15.05 10.67 22.53
CA PRO A 69 16.21 11.20 21.82
C PRO A 69 16.49 10.36 20.56
N VAL A 70 17.02 11.01 19.53
CA VAL A 70 17.54 10.36 18.33
C VAL A 70 19.07 10.35 18.42
N LYS A 71 19.66 9.16 18.31
CA LYS A 71 21.09 8.92 18.45
C LYS A 71 21.74 8.50 17.13
N SER A 72 23.07 8.56 17.10
CA SER A 72 23.86 8.00 16.01
C SER A 72 23.86 6.47 16.09
N PRO A 73 23.89 5.74 14.96
CA PRO A 73 24.03 4.29 14.98
C PRO A 73 25.33 3.81 15.64
N TYR A 74 26.36 4.64 15.66
CA TYR A 74 27.62 4.33 16.32
C TYR A 74 27.50 4.35 17.85
N ASP A 75 26.50 5.02 18.42
CA ASP A 75 26.25 5.01 19.86
C ASP A 75 25.88 3.60 20.37
N LEU A 76 25.42 2.72 19.48
CA LEU A 76 25.10 1.33 19.79
C LEU A 76 26.32 0.50 20.21
N LEU A 77 27.54 0.92 19.85
CA LEU A 77 28.79 0.27 20.28
C LEU A 77 28.94 0.24 21.80
N TYR A 78 28.38 1.22 22.50
CA TYR A 78 28.51 1.36 23.95
C TYR A 78 27.40 0.67 24.74
N GLU A 79 26.37 0.13 24.08
CA GLU A 79 25.15 -0.38 24.71
C GLU A 79 24.70 -1.76 24.15
N SER A 80 25.52 -2.42 23.34
CA SER A 80 25.13 -3.58 22.53
C SER A 80 24.66 -4.79 23.34
N ASP A 81 25.30 -5.10 24.47
CA ASP A 81 24.97 -6.23 25.34
C ASP A 81 23.65 -6.05 26.10
N LYS A 82 23.16 -4.80 26.22
CA LYS A 82 21.99 -4.42 27.02
C LYS A 82 20.80 -3.99 26.19
N SER A 83 20.87 -4.11 24.87
CA SER A 83 19.90 -3.50 23.97
C SER A 83 19.31 -4.49 22.97
N LEU A 84 18.02 -4.33 22.70
CA LEU A 84 17.28 -5.02 21.65
C LEU A 84 16.88 -3.99 20.60
N ILE A 85 17.31 -4.19 19.36
CA ILE A 85 17.11 -3.20 18.28
C ILE A 85 16.06 -3.72 17.29
N PHE A 86 15.02 -2.93 17.05
CA PHE A 86 14.12 -3.14 15.91
C PHE A 86 14.58 -2.28 14.73
N LEU A 87 15.07 -2.92 13.67
CA LEU A 87 15.50 -2.24 12.44
C LEU A 87 14.29 -1.94 11.56
N CYS A 88 13.93 -0.66 11.47
CA CYS A 88 12.70 -0.14 10.85
C CYS A 88 13.01 0.82 9.69
N ILE A 89 13.94 0.41 8.80
CA ILE A 89 14.40 1.21 7.67
C ILE A 89 13.98 0.54 6.37
N ILE A 90 13.23 1.26 5.53
CA ILE A 90 12.83 0.81 4.19
C ILE A 90 13.92 1.19 3.19
N ASP A 91 14.17 2.49 3.07
CA ASP A 91 15.16 3.05 2.14
C ASP A 91 16.56 2.91 2.71
N ASN A 92 17.52 2.44 1.91
CA ASN A 92 18.91 2.20 2.36
C ASN A 92 19.05 1.18 3.50
N ALA A 93 18.09 0.23 3.63
CA ALA A 93 18.17 -0.86 4.59
C ALA A 93 19.50 -1.62 4.52
N ALA A 94 20.04 -1.82 3.31
CA ALA A 94 21.34 -2.47 3.10
C ALA A 94 22.50 -1.72 3.79
N SER A 95 22.52 -0.38 3.68
CA SER A 95 23.54 0.45 4.34
C SER A 95 23.39 0.41 5.86
N ALA A 96 22.16 0.48 6.38
CA ALA A 96 21.90 0.36 7.81
C ALA A 96 22.37 -1.01 8.36
N ILE A 97 22.07 -2.10 7.65
CA ILE A 97 22.53 -3.46 7.98
C ILE A 97 24.06 -3.55 7.94
N GLN A 98 24.70 -2.96 6.94
CA GLN A 98 26.17 -2.97 6.85
C GLN A 98 26.80 -2.26 8.04
N ILE A 99 26.22 -1.15 8.50
CA ILE A 99 26.69 -0.43 9.69
C ILE A 99 26.55 -1.29 10.94
N LEU A 100 25.37 -1.88 11.18
CA LEU A 100 25.13 -2.78 12.32
C LEU A 100 26.15 -3.93 12.34
N LYS A 101 26.41 -4.55 11.19
CA LYS A 101 27.42 -5.61 11.05
C LYS A 101 28.84 -5.10 11.31
N SER A 102 29.18 -3.90 10.84
CA SER A 102 30.51 -3.31 11.02
C SER A 102 30.82 -3.00 12.49
N ILE A 103 29.80 -2.74 13.30
CA ILE A 103 29.91 -2.54 14.75
C ILE A 103 29.71 -3.84 15.56
N GLY A 104 29.70 -5.00 14.88
CA GLY A 104 29.69 -6.33 15.50
C GLY A 104 28.31 -6.87 15.87
N LEU A 105 27.22 -6.19 15.51
CA LEU A 105 25.86 -6.65 15.82
C LEU A 105 25.36 -7.69 14.82
N GLN A 106 24.61 -8.67 15.31
CA GLN A 106 24.10 -9.80 14.55
C GLN A 106 22.58 -9.79 14.42
N GLU A 107 22.09 -10.10 13.22
CA GLU A 107 20.65 -10.22 12.95
C GLU A 107 20.06 -11.42 13.69
N ASN A 108 18.87 -11.23 14.26
CA ASN A 108 18.15 -12.19 15.10
C ASN A 108 18.79 -12.49 16.46
N ILE A 109 19.82 -11.72 16.86
CA ILE A 109 20.44 -11.78 18.19
C ILE A 109 20.39 -10.39 18.84
N ASP A 110 20.97 -9.40 18.17
CA ASP A 110 21.08 -8.03 18.67
C ASP A 110 20.05 -7.10 18.02
N TYR A 111 19.78 -7.33 16.73
CA TYR A 111 18.78 -6.58 15.98
C TYR A 111 17.85 -7.49 15.18
N TYR A 112 16.61 -7.04 14.99
CA TYR A 112 15.57 -7.73 14.24
C TYR A 112 15.03 -6.83 13.14
N ASN A 113 15.15 -7.27 11.90
CA ASN A 113 14.62 -6.54 10.76
C ASN A 113 13.12 -6.79 10.59
N ILE A 114 12.32 -5.89 11.17
CA ILE A 114 10.86 -5.98 11.12
C ILE A 114 10.34 -5.78 9.69
N MET A 115 11.13 -5.18 8.79
CA MET A 115 10.72 -4.99 7.41
C MET A 115 10.55 -6.30 6.68
N ASN A 116 11.14 -7.39 7.15
CA ASN A 116 10.90 -8.74 6.59
C ASN A 116 9.45 -9.20 6.82
N PHE A 117 8.74 -8.64 7.80
CA PHE A 117 7.31 -8.91 8.00
C PHE A 117 6.44 -8.26 6.92
N TRP A 118 6.75 -7.00 6.57
CA TRP A 118 6.07 -6.24 5.51
C TRP A 118 6.64 -6.50 4.11
N GLY A 119 7.81 -7.13 4.03
CA GLY A 119 8.54 -7.35 2.80
C GLY A 119 7.88 -8.46 2.01
N GLY A 120 7.21 -8.06 0.94
CA GLY A 120 6.66 -8.97 -0.03
C GLY A 120 7.67 -9.98 -0.59
N LYS A 121 7.19 -11.13 -1.06
CA LYS A 121 8.03 -12.22 -1.59
C LYS A 121 8.79 -11.81 -2.85
N LYS A 122 8.31 -10.78 -3.56
CA LYS A 122 8.90 -10.24 -4.80
C LYS A 122 8.86 -8.71 -4.78
N ARG A 123 9.89 -8.08 -5.33
CA ARG A 123 9.96 -6.61 -5.47
C ARG A 123 9.39 -6.17 -6.82
N TYR A 124 8.84 -4.95 -6.88
CA TYR A 124 8.52 -4.26 -8.13
C TYR A 124 9.80 -4.01 -8.91
N ASP A 125 9.89 -4.59 -10.10
CA ASP A 125 11.12 -4.73 -10.87
C ASP A 125 10.99 -4.18 -12.29
N LEU A 126 9.88 -3.50 -12.59
CA LEU A 126 9.67 -2.79 -13.86
C LEU A 126 9.45 -1.30 -13.63
N TYR A 127 10.16 -0.50 -14.42
CA TYR A 127 9.80 0.89 -14.63
C TYR A 127 8.64 0.96 -15.64
N ASP A 128 7.53 1.57 -15.25
CA ASP A 128 6.38 1.81 -16.13
C ASP A 128 6.32 3.31 -16.45
N PRO A 129 6.48 3.74 -17.71
CA PRO A 129 6.53 5.17 -18.02
C PRO A 129 5.20 5.90 -17.79
N ILE A 130 4.08 5.18 -17.75
CA ILE A 130 2.73 5.77 -17.56
C ILE A 130 2.31 5.66 -16.10
N CYS A 131 2.57 4.52 -15.47
CA CYS A 131 2.15 4.27 -14.09
C CYS A 131 3.27 4.51 -13.06
N GLY A 132 4.49 4.82 -13.48
CA GLY A 132 5.66 5.02 -12.63
C GLY A 132 6.43 3.72 -12.37
N TYR A 133 5.75 2.64 -11.97
CA TYR A 133 6.37 1.34 -11.73
C TYR A 133 5.34 0.23 -11.93
N SER A 134 5.82 -0.99 -12.18
CA SER A 134 4.99 -2.19 -12.33
C SER A 134 5.76 -3.41 -11.82
N ARG A 135 5.18 -4.60 -11.98
CA ARG A 135 5.75 -5.89 -11.58
C ARG A 135 5.90 -6.82 -12.77
N ARG A 136 6.96 -7.64 -12.80
CA ARG A 136 6.99 -8.85 -13.62
C ARG A 136 6.08 -9.90 -13.00
N GLY A 137 5.00 -10.22 -13.70
CA GLY A 137 4.13 -11.35 -13.39
C GLY A 137 4.24 -12.45 -14.44
N ASP A 138 3.20 -13.25 -14.57
CA ASP A 138 3.07 -14.22 -15.68
C ASP A 138 2.88 -13.50 -17.02
N LEU A 139 2.29 -12.30 -16.96
CA LEU A 139 2.29 -11.27 -17.99
C LEU A 139 2.76 -9.96 -17.33
N ASP A 140 3.45 -9.08 -18.06
CA ASP A 140 3.95 -7.84 -17.47
C ASP A 140 2.80 -7.03 -16.85
N GLY A 141 2.91 -6.75 -15.55
CA GLY A 141 1.89 -6.09 -14.74
C GLY A 141 0.68 -6.94 -14.36
N PHE A 142 0.72 -8.27 -14.54
CA PHE A 142 -0.37 -9.19 -14.14
C PHE A 142 0.14 -10.56 -13.66
N ASN A 143 -0.42 -11.06 -12.56
CA ASN A 143 -0.38 -12.49 -12.27
C ASN A 143 -1.63 -13.17 -12.81
N ILE A 144 -1.49 -14.39 -13.30
CA ILE A 144 -2.54 -15.12 -14.01
C ILE A 144 -2.87 -16.40 -13.25
N ARG A 145 -4.16 -16.70 -13.10
CA ARG A 145 -4.67 -17.95 -12.52
C ARG A 145 -5.80 -18.51 -13.38
N GLY A 146 -5.89 -19.84 -13.49
CA GLY A 146 -6.96 -20.51 -14.23
C GLY A 146 -6.56 -20.99 -15.63
N ASP A 147 -7.55 -21.36 -16.43
CA ASP A 147 -7.35 -21.89 -17.78
C ASP A 147 -7.15 -20.77 -18.80
N GLN A 148 -5.97 -20.71 -19.42
CA GLN A 148 -5.63 -19.73 -20.47
C GLN A 148 -6.52 -19.83 -21.72
N LYS A 149 -7.28 -20.91 -21.88
CA LYS A 149 -8.25 -21.06 -22.99
C LYS A 149 -9.66 -20.57 -22.62
N SER A 150 -9.92 -20.27 -21.35
CA SER A 150 -11.22 -19.82 -20.91
C SER A 150 -11.57 -18.47 -21.52
N LYS A 151 -12.84 -18.29 -21.85
CA LYS A 151 -13.42 -17.00 -22.26
C LYS A 151 -14.04 -16.24 -21.09
N ASN A 152 -14.11 -16.85 -19.91
CA ASN A 152 -14.60 -16.20 -18.71
C ASN A 152 -13.44 -15.48 -18.04
N ILE A 153 -13.10 -14.31 -18.58
CA ILE A 153 -11.94 -13.53 -18.16
C ILE A 153 -12.37 -12.51 -17.10
N ILE A 154 -11.76 -12.59 -15.92
CA ILE A 154 -11.93 -11.64 -14.83
C ILE A 154 -10.61 -10.89 -14.64
N VAL A 155 -10.66 -9.56 -14.68
CA VAL A 155 -9.49 -8.72 -14.38
C VAL A 155 -9.72 -7.97 -13.07
N ILE A 156 -8.71 -7.97 -12.20
CA ILE A 156 -8.72 -7.29 -10.91
C ILE A 156 -7.65 -6.20 -10.91
N LEU A 157 -8.04 -4.99 -10.55
CA LEU A 157 -7.17 -3.84 -10.30
C LEU A 157 -7.23 -3.44 -8.83
N GLY A 158 -6.13 -2.89 -8.31
CA GLY A 158 -6.05 -2.48 -6.92
C GLY A 158 -4.64 -2.09 -6.48
N GLY A 159 -4.54 -1.70 -5.21
CA GLY A 159 -3.29 -1.42 -4.54
C GLY A 159 -2.68 -2.62 -3.79
N SER A 160 -1.94 -2.31 -2.74
CA SER A 160 -1.21 -3.28 -1.88
C SER A 160 -2.10 -4.29 -1.18
N THR A 161 -3.36 -3.94 -0.96
CA THR A 161 -4.35 -4.82 -0.33
C THR A 161 -4.88 -5.92 -1.26
N THR A 162 -4.59 -5.82 -2.55
CA THR A 162 -5.03 -6.73 -3.60
C THR A 162 -3.85 -7.41 -4.30
N ASP A 163 -2.67 -6.80 -4.23
CA ASP A 163 -1.42 -7.35 -4.77
C ASP A 163 -1.07 -8.71 -4.13
N ASP A 164 -0.69 -9.67 -4.98
CA ASP A 164 -0.44 -11.05 -4.58
C ASP A 164 0.77 -11.23 -3.67
N ASP A 165 1.75 -10.32 -3.78
CA ASP A 165 3.04 -10.50 -3.14
C ASP A 165 3.28 -9.49 -2.01
N TYR A 166 2.33 -8.63 -1.65
CA TYR A 166 2.59 -7.54 -0.70
C TYR A 166 2.99 -8.01 0.70
N SER A 167 2.37 -9.10 1.20
CA SER A 167 2.56 -9.56 2.57
C SER A 167 2.75 -11.07 2.67
N VAL A 168 3.07 -11.55 3.88
CA VAL A 168 3.15 -12.99 4.18
C VAL A 168 1.77 -13.67 4.21
N PHE A 169 0.68 -12.92 4.26
CA PHE A 169 -0.67 -13.45 4.28
C PHE A 169 -1.16 -13.77 2.87
N THR A 170 -2.05 -14.73 2.80
CA THR A 170 -2.77 -15.06 1.58
C THR A 170 -3.68 -13.88 1.20
N PRO A 171 -3.51 -13.27 0.02
CA PRO A 171 -4.33 -12.14 -0.42
C PRO A 171 -5.77 -12.61 -0.64
N TRP A 172 -6.75 -11.70 -0.48
CA TRP A 172 -8.16 -12.01 -0.72
C TRP A 172 -8.40 -12.55 -2.14
N VAL A 173 -7.61 -12.11 -3.12
CA VAL A 173 -7.69 -12.56 -4.52
C VAL A 173 -7.49 -14.07 -4.64
N GLN A 174 -6.59 -14.66 -3.83
CA GLN A 174 -6.39 -16.11 -3.85
C GLN A 174 -7.61 -16.85 -3.32
N TYR A 175 -8.17 -16.42 -2.17
CA TYR A 175 -9.40 -17.01 -1.62
C TYR A 175 -10.56 -16.89 -2.61
N PHE A 176 -10.70 -15.71 -3.23
CA PHE A 176 -11.71 -15.45 -4.24
C PHE A 176 -11.56 -16.37 -5.45
N TYR A 177 -10.34 -16.55 -5.95
CA TYR A 177 -10.05 -17.49 -7.04
C TYR A 177 -10.45 -18.93 -6.69
N GLU A 178 -10.13 -19.42 -5.48
CA GLU A 178 -10.51 -20.78 -5.08
C GLU A 178 -12.04 -20.97 -5.03
N MET A 179 -12.80 -19.94 -4.61
CA MET A 179 -14.26 -19.97 -4.66
C MET A 179 -14.80 -19.98 -6.09
N LEU A 180 -14.25 -19.13 -6.96
CA LEU A 180 -14.62 -19.12 -8.37
C LEU A 180 -14.28 -20.45 -9.07
N LYS A 181 -13.12 -21.03 -8.77
CA LYS A 181 -12.70 -22.31 -9.34
C LYS A 181 -13.74 -23.42 -9.09
N ILE A 182 -14.29 -23.46 -7.88
CA ILE A 182 -15.36 -24.40 -7.52
C ILE A 182 -16.64 -24.11 -8.32
N GLU A 183 -17.04 -22.84 -8.42
CA GLU A 183 -18.27 -22.45 -9.13
C GLU A 183 -18.18 -22.66 -10.65
N TYR A 184 -17.00 -22.46 -11.25
CA TYR A 184 -16.77 -22.52 -12.70
C TYR A 184 -16.15 -23.84 -13.18
N ASN A 185 -15.87 -24.79 -12.29
CA ASN A 185 -15.19 -26.04 -12.62
C ASN A 185 -13.95 -25.82 -13.50
N ASP A 186 -13.09 -24.88 -13.07
CA ASP A 186 -11.87 -24.43 -13.76
C ASP A 186 -12.05 -23.68 -15.12
N ASP A 187 -13.27 -23.46 -15.64
CA ASP A 187 -13.50 -22.63 -16.85
C ASP A 187 -13.49 -21.12 -16.51
N LEU A 188 -12.32 -20.62 -16.12
CA LEU A 188 -12.09 -19.23 -15.70
C LEU A 188 -10.64 -18.84 -15.98
N LEU A 189 -10.42 -17.57 -16.34
CA LEU A 189 -9.10 -16.96 -16.36
C LEU A 189 -9.12 -15.66 -15.54
N LEU A 190 -8.31 -15.59 -14.49
CA LEU A 190 -8.21 -14.45 -13.59
C LEU A 190 -6.86 -13.74 -13.77
N TYR A 191 -6.91 -12.46 -14.11
CA TYR A 191 -5.75 -11.56 -14.15
C TYR A 191 -5.76 -10.65 -12.91
N ASN A 192 -4.79 -10.80 -12.03
CA ASN A 192 -4.55 -9.85 -10.95
C ASN A 192 -3.52 -8.80 -11.40
N GLY A 193 -4.01 -7.61 -11.75
CA GLY A 193 -3.21 -6.46 -12.16
C GLY A 193 -2.97 -5.44 -11.05
N ALA A 194 -3.22 -5.80 -9.79
CA ALA A 194 -2.98 -4.93 -8.65
C ALA A 194 -1.48 -4.71 -8.41
N VAL A 195 -1.13 -3.48 -8.02
CA VAL A 195 0.26 -3.07 -7.77
C VAL A 195 0.27 -2.21 -6.50
N SER A 196 1.10 -2.58 -5.50
CA SER A 196 1.20 -1.82 -4.25
C SER A 196 1.45 -0.34 -4.48
N GLY A 197 0.77 0.51 -3.72
CA GLY A 197 0.88 1.96 -3.82
C GLY A 197 0.11 2.59 -4.97
N TYR A 198 -0.53 1.81 -5.84
CA TYR A 198 -1.38 2.38 -6.89
C TYR A 198 -2.56 3.14 -6.32
N GLU A 199 -2.81 4.29 -6.92
CA GLU A 199 -4.03 5.08 -6.83
C GLU A 199 -4.94 4.85 -8.04
N SER A 200 -6.20 5.26 -7.94
CA SER A 200 -7.23 5.11 -8.97
C SER A 200 -6.85 5.71 -10.33
N SER A 201 -5.99 6.73 -10.35
CA SER A 201 -5.47 7.33 -11.58
C SER A 201 -4.51 6.40 -12.32
N GLN A 202 -3.58 5.75 -11.59
CA GLN A 202 -2.69 4.76 -12.19
C GLN A 202 -3.48 3.54 -12.68
N GLU A 203 -4.49 3.12 -11.91
CA GLU A 203 -5.38 2.03 -12.31
C GLU A 203 -6.20 2.37 -13.55
N LEU A 204 -6.72 3.61 -13.69
CA LEU A 204 -7.40 4.07 -14.89
C LEU A 204 -6.49 4.04 -16.12
N LEU A 205 -5.26 4.53 -16.01
CA LEU A 205 -4.30 4.54 -17.12
C LEU A 205 -3.92 3.12 -17.53
N LYS A 206 -3.66 2.24 -16.54
CA LYS A 206 -3.42 0.81 -16.78
C LYS A 206 -4.64 0.14 -17.41
N PHE A 207 -5.85 0.48 -16.97
CA PHE A 207 -7.09 -0.05 -17.51
C PHE A 207 -7.23 0.26 -19.01
N LEU A 208 -7.08 1.53 -19.39
CA LEU A 208 -7.20 1.97 -20.78
C LEU A 208 -6.11 1.36 -21.68
N ARG A 209 -4.88 1.23 -21.15
CA ARG A 209 -3.73 0.72 -21.91
C ARG A 209 -3.71 -0.80 -22.03
N ASP A 210 -4.00 -1.52 -20.96
CA ASP A 210 -3.77 -2.96 -20.86
C ASP A 210 -5.08 -3.75 -20.81
N VAL A 211 -6.00 -3.36 -19.92
CA VAL A 211 -7.12 -4.23 -19.52
C VAL A 211 -8.17 -4.37 -20.60
N ILE A 212 -8.50 -3.31 -21.33
CA ILE A 212 -9.51 -3.38 -22.41
C ILE A 212 -9.14 -4.41 -23.46
N TRP A 213 -7.84 -4.56 -23.75
CA TRP A 213 -7.32 -5.50 -24.75
C TRP A 213 -7.27 -6.94 -24.26
N LEU A 214 -7.49 -7.19 -22.97
CA LEU A 214 -7.70 -8.54 -22.44
C LEU A 214 -9.13 -9.05 -22.67
N GLU A 215 -10.01 -8.20 -23.22
CA GLU A 215 -11.43 -8.50 -23.48
C GLU A 215 -12.15 -9.15 -22.28
N PRO A 216 -12.03 -8.60 -21.05
CA PRO A 216 -12.60 -9.23 -19.87
C PRO A 216 -14.12 -9.22 -19.90
N SER A 217 -14.75 -10.25 -19.32
CA SER A 217 -16.19 -10.22 -19.04
C SER A 217 -16.51 -9.42 -17.78
N ILE A 218 -15.57 -9.39 -16.82
CA ILE A 218 -15.69 -8.68 -15.55
C ILE A 218 -14.39 -7.94 -15.22
N VAL A 219 -14.52 -6.68 -14.79
CA VAL A 219 -13.45 -5.91 -14.17
C VAL A 219 -13.84 -5.55 -12.74
N ILE A 220 -12.97 -5.89 -11.79
CA ILE A 220 -13.10 -5.52 -10.38
C ILE A 220 -12.00 -4.51 -10.06
N GLN A 221 -12.36 -3.37 -9.50
CA GLN A 221 -11.40 -2.41 -8.98
C GLN A 221 -11.57 -2.29 -7.47
N PHE A 222 -10.53 -2.62 -6.71
CA PHE A 222 -10.55 -2.58 -5.25
C PHE A 222 -9.49 -1.58 -4.74
N ASN A 223 -9.93 -0.34 -4.49
CA ASN A 223 -9.05 0.80 -4.23
C ASN A 223 -9.67 1.79 -3.20
N GLY A 224 -8.91 2.78 -2.75
CA GLY A 224 -9.38 3.99 -2.08
C GLY A 224 -8.36 4.56 -1.10
N VAL A 225 -7.53 3.72 -0.50
CA VAL A 225 -6.66 4.12 0.61
C VAL A 225 -5.45 4.95 0.19
N ASN A 226 -5.01 4.80 -1.06
CA ASN A 226 -3.86 5.52 -1.62
C ASN A 226 -4.23 6.85 -2.26
N GLU A 227 -5.52 7.20 -2.32
CA GLU A 227 -5.95 8.48 -2.90
C GLU A 227 -5.43 9.70 -2.12
N VAL A 228 -5.06 9.49 -0.85
CA VAL A 228 -4.36 10.50 -0.04
C VAL A 228 -2.95 10.81 -0.55
N ASP A 229 -2.38 9.99 -1.42
CA ASP A 229 -1.09 10.21 -2.05
C ASP A 229 -1.20 10.77 -3.48
N VAL A 230 -2.41 11.02 -3.99
CA VAL A 230 -2.62 11.67 -5.29
C VAL A 230 -2.15 13.11 -5.28
N ASP A 231 -1.51 13.53 -6.38
CA ASP A 231 -1.30 14.95 -6.67
C ASP A 231 -2.65 15.61 -7.02
N LYS A 232 -3.09 16.55 -6.18
CA LYS A 232 -4.35 17.25 -6.40
C LYS A 232 -4.40 18.03 -7.72
N LYS A 233 -3.26 18.55 -8.19
CA LYS A 233 -3.19 19.40 -9.39
C LYS A 233 -3.17 18.60 -10.68
N HIS A 234 -2.44 17.48 -10.69
CA HIS A 234 -2.26 16.64 -11.87
C HIS A 234 -2.49 15.16 -11.52
N PRO A 235 -3.74 14.77 -11.21
CA PRO A 235 -4.03 13.45 -10.65
C PRO A 235 -3.71 12.31 -11.61
N LEU A 236 -3.70 12.53 -12.94
CA LEU A 236 -3.34 11.52 -13.94
C LEU A 236 -1.84 11.50 -14.27
N VAL A 237 -1.01 12.29 -13.58
CA VAL A 237 0.43 12.30 -13.77
C VAL A 237 1.09 11.79 -12.49
N ASN A 238 1.51 10.52 -12.54
CA ASN A 238 2.11 9.87 -11.38
C ASN A 238 3.37 10.63 -10.90
N ARG A 239 3.59 10.65 -9.57
CA ARG A 239 4.68 11.40 -8.93
C ARG A 239 6.07 11.06 -9.47
N TYR A 240 6.28 9.81 -9.87
CA TYR A 240 7.57 9.36 -10.38
C TYR A 240 7.86 9.97 -11.76
N LEU A 241 6.88 9.99 -12.65
CA LEU A 241 6.99 10.68 -13.94
C LEU A 241 7.24 12.17 -13.74
N GLN A 242 6.53 12.81 -12.79
CA GLN A 242 6.82 14.21 -12.46
C GLN A 242 8.27 14.41 -11.99
N TYR A 243 8.76 13.51 -11.14
CA TYR A 243 10.14 13.55 -10.63
C TYR A 243 11.16 13.38 -11.77
N ILE A 244 10.98 12.39 -12.64
CA ILE A 244 11.88 12.19 -13.79
C ILE A 244 11.84 13.38 -14.73
N CYS A 245 10.66 13.86 -15.10
CA CYS A 245 10.52 14.98 -16.01
C CYS A 245 11.16 16.23 -15.41
N ARG A 246 10.91 16.54 -14.14
CA ARG A 246 11.54 17.68 -13.47
C ARG A 246 13.06 17.56 -13.49
N ASN A 247 13.63 16.44 -13.06
CA ASN A 247 15.10 16.29 -13.00
C ASN A 247 15.77 16.16 -14.37
N THR A 248 15.09 15.57 -15.35
CA THR A 248 15.64 15.44 -16.71
C THR A 248 15.59 16.78 -17.44
N PHE A 249 14.44 17.46 -17.38
CA PHE A 249 14.21 18.68 -18.14
C PHE A 249 14.68 19.95 -17.43
N SER A 250 14.77 20.01 -16.09
CA SER A 250 15.39 21.15 -15.40
C SER A 250 16.85 21.32 -15.81
N ASN A 251 17.57 20.21 -15.98
CA ASN A 251 18.96 20.20 -16.42
C ASN A 251 19.11 20.54 -17.92
N ILE A 252 18.06 20.33 -18.72
CA ILE A 252 18.03 20.67 -20.15
C ILE A 252 17.73 22.16 -20.36
N ILE A 253 16.94 22.78 -19.48
CA ILE A 253 16.63 24.22 -19.53
C ILE A 253 17.86 25.07 -19.17
N ASP A 254 18.75 24.56 -18.31
CA ASP A 254 19.99 25.27 -17.91
C ASP A 254 21.22 24.97 -18.78
N SER A 255 21.15 23.97 -19.67
CA SER A 255 22.26 23.65 -20.58
C SER A 255 21.92 24.06 -22.01
N ASP A 256 22.90 24.61 -22.74
CA ASP A 256 22.82 24.91 -24.17
C ASP A 256 22.57 23.62 -24.98
N VAL A 257 21.32 23.14 -25.01
CA VAL A 257 20.95 21.93 -25.72
C VAL A 257 20.64 22.28 -27.18
N ALA A 258 21.71 22.62 -27.90
CA ALA A 258 21.72 22.67 -29.36
C ALA A 258 21.55 21.28 -30.01
N ASN A 259 21.57 20.19 -29.22
CA ASN A 259 21.68 18.81 -29.71
C ASN A 259 20.60 17.82 -29.20
N ALA A 260 19.57 18.27 -28.47
CA ALA A 260 18.39 17.39 -28.29
C ALA A 260 17.80 17.17 -29.69
N PRO A 261 17.46 15.92 -30.07
CA PRO A 261 16.81 15.69 -31.34
C PRO A 261 15.55 16.55 -31.38
N LYS A 262 15.60 17.60 -32.21
CA LYS A 262 14.49 18.53 -32.48
C LYS A 262 13.42 17.74 -33.24
N MET A 263 12.76 16.79 -32.56
CA MET A 263 11.68 15.94 -33.06
C MET A 263 10.44 16.81 -33.31
N GLY A 264 10.52 17.71 -34.28
CA GLY A 264 9.43 18.59 -34.69
C GLY A 264 9.11 19.75 -33.73
N LEU A 265 9.87 19.96 -32.65
CA LEU A 265 9.72 21.13 -31.77
C LEU A 265 10.14 22.39 -32.55
N ARG A 266 9.15 23.07 -33.14
CA ARG A 266 9.31 24.38 -33.76
C ARG A 266 9.61 25.39 -32.63
N SER A 267 10.81 25.95 -32.63
CA SER A 267 11.42 26.84 -31.61
C SER A 267 11.52 26.26 -30.20
N ALA A 268 12.74 25.87 -29.81
CA ALA A 268 13.07 25.35 -28.48
C ALA A 268 13.42 26.46 -27.46
N ASP A 269 13.30 27.73 -27.86
CA ASP A 269 13.91 28.85 -27.13
C ASP A 269 13.22 29.15 -25.78
N ASN A 270 12.09 28.51 -25.46
CA ASN A 270 11.38 28.61 -24.17
C ASN A 270 10.58 27.34 -23.85
N LEU A 271 11.23 26.18 -23.76
CA LEU A 271 10.55 24.93 -23.38
C LEU A 271 10.23 24.92 -21.88
N GLU A 272 8.95 25.15 -21.55
CA GLU A 272 8.43 24.92 -20.21
C GLU A 272 7.90 23.49 -20.06
N LEU A 273 8.14 22.88 -18.89
CA LEU A 273 7.59 21.58 -18.55
C LEU A 273 6.11 21.72 -18.16
N SER A 274 5.22 21.12 -18.95
CA SER A 274 3.78 21.06 -18.67
C SER A 274 3.34 19.63 -18.34
N PHE A 275 2.51 19.50 -17.30
CA PHE A 275 1.82 18.26 -16.93
C PHE A 275 0.34 18.26 -17.33
N GLY A 276 -0.03 19.17 -18.24
CA GLY A 276 -1.41 19.41 -18.65
C GLY A 276 -2.14 20.41 -17.75
N LEU A 277 -3.47 20.40 -17.83
CA LEU A 277 -4.33 21.31 -17.07
C LEU A 277 -4.23 21.04 -15.57
N GLU A 278 -3.95 22.07 -14.77
CA GLU A 278 -4.12 21.99 -13.31
C GLU A 278 -5.61 21.89 -12.98
N VAL A 279 -5.99 20.90 -12.19
CA VAL A 279 -7.34 20.79 -11.64
C VAL A 279 -7.34 21.17 -10.16
N ASN A 280 -8.43 21.78 -9.71
CA ASN A 280 -8.68 22.04 -8.29
C ASN A 280 -9.77 21.11 -7.76
N ALA A 281 -9.54 19.81 -7.90
CA ALA A 281 -10.46 18.77 -7.47
C ALA A 281 -9.98 18.14 -6.16
N GLU A 282 -10.93 17.87 -5.25
CA GLU A 282 -10.63 17.13 -4.05
C GLU A 282 -10.34 15.65 -4.37
N LYS A 283 -9.50 15.01 -3.57
CA LYS A 283 -9.03 13.63 -3.81
C LYS A 283 -10.19 12.62 -3.97
N HIS A 284 -11.27 12.78 -3.20
CA HIS A 284 -12.47 11.94 -3.33
C HIS A 284 -13.22 12.16 -4.65
N GLN A 285 -13.16 13.37 -5.21
CA GLN A 285 -13.77 13.67 -6.52
C GLN A 285 -12.94 13.04 -7.64
N ASN A 286 -11.61 13.10 -7.56
CA ASN A 286 -10.72 12.42 -8.50
C ASN A 286 -10.98 10.91 -8.52
N TRP A 287 -11.06 10.29 -7.34
CA TRP A 287 -11.44 8.88 -7.23
C TRP A 287 -12.78 8.61 -7.92
N MET A 288 -13.84 9.35 -7.56
CA MET A 288 -15.17 9.18 -8.18
C MET A 288 -15.15 9.36 -9.70
N ILE A 289 -14.39 10.32 -10.24
CA ILE A 289 -14.26 10.54 -11.68
C ILE A 289 -13.59 9.33 -12.33
N ASN A 290 -12.46 8.87 -11.78
CA ASN A 290 -11.73 7.72 -12.31
C ASN A 290 -12.62 6.46 -12.35
N MET A 291 -13.33 6.17 -11.24
CA MET A 291 -14.26 5.04 -11.20
C MET A 291 -15.38 5.17 -12.23
N ARG A 292 -15.92 6.38 -12.44
CA ARG A 292 -16.98 6.63 -13.43
C ARG A 292 -16.50 6.49 -14.86
N VAL A 293 -15.28 6.92 -15.16
CA VAL A 293 -14.67 6.73 -16.49
C VAL A 293 -14.49 5.25 -16.77
N MET A 294 -13.90 4.48 -15.86
CA MET A 294 -13.75 3.03 -16.03
C MET A 294 -15.12 2.34 -16.20
N GLY A 295 -16.10 2.67 -15.35
CA GLY A 295 -17.45 2.10 -15.46
C GLY A 295 -18.15 2.45 -16.77
N ALA A 296 -17.99 3.68 -17.28
CA ALA A 296 -18.55 4.10 -18.56
C ALA A 296 -17.90 3.36 -19.74
N VAL A 297 -16.57 3.23 -19.74
CA VAL A 297 -15.85 2.49 -20.78
C VAL A 297 -16.22 1.01 -20.73
N CYS A 298 -16.22 0.38 -19.56
CA CYS A 298 -16.66 -1.01 -19.43
C CYS A 298 -18.06 -1.23 -20.00
N ARG A 299 -19.02 -0.34 -19.69
CA ARG A 299 -20.39 -0.41 -20.22
C ARG A 299 -20.43 -0.34 -21.75
N GLU A 300 -19.63 0.53 -22.37
CA GLU A 300 -19.53 0.65 -23.83
C GLU A 300 -19.07 -0.67 -24.47
N PHE A 301 -18.13 -1.37 -23.85
CA PHE A 301 -17.60 -2.65 -24.33
C PHE A 301 -18.38 -3.88 -23.83
N GLY A 302 -19.52 -3.70 -23.15
CA GLY A 302 -20.30 -4.81 -22.60
C GLY A 302 -19.62 -5.57 -21.44
N ILE A 303 -18.64 -4.94 -20.79
CA ILE A 303 -17.87 -5.46 -19.66
C ILE A 303 -18.60 -5.10 -18.36
N LYS A 304 -18.80 -6.07 -17.46
CA LYS A 304 -19.33 -5.79 -16.13
C LYS A 304 -18.25 -5.15 -15.27
N TYR A 305 -18.57 -4.08 -14.56
CA TYR A 305 -17.61 -3.35 -13.74
C TYR A 305 -18.08 -3.26 -12.29
N TYR A 306 -17.16 -3.51 -11.35
CA TYR A 306 -17.38 -3.42 -9.92
C TYR A 306 -16.29 -2.54 -9.31
N GLY A 307 -16.63 -1.28 -9.08
CA GLY A 307 -15.76 -0.34 -8.38
C GLY A 307 -16.01 -0.41 -6.87
N ILE A 308 -15.03 -0.88 -6.11
CA ILE A 308 -15.19 -1.18 -4.68
C ILE A 308 -14.29 -0.26 -3.87
N LEU A 309 -14.89 0.56 -3.00
CA LEU A 309 -14.16 1.30 -1.98
C LEU A 309 -13.70 0.32 -0.88
N GLN A 310 -12.39 0.05 -0.82
CA GLN A 310 -11.81 -0.92 0.12
C GLN A 310 -11.98 -0.50 1.59
N PRO A 311 -12.02 -1.44 2.55
CA PRO A 311 -11.98 -1.12 3.99
C PRO A 311 -10.64 -0.54 4.46
N THR A 312 -10.67 0.18 5.57
CA THR A 312 -9.50 0.68 6.30
C THR A 312 -9.82 0.75 7.79
N SER A 313 -8.83 0.57 8.65
CA SER A 313 -9.00 0.71 10.11
C SER A 313 -9.32 2.15 10.56
N MET A 314 -9.24 3.11 9.64
CA MET A 314 -9.51 4.53 9.91
C MET A 314 -10.99 4.92 9.78
N PHE A 315 -11.82 4.02 9.29
CA PHE A 315 -13.25 4.22 9.05
C PHE A 315 -14.07 2.98 9.45
N GLY A 316 -15.35 3.18 9.78
CA GLY A 316 -16.23 2.12 10.28
C GLY A 316 -16.11 1.84 11.78
N GLU A 317 -16.78 0.78 12.23
CA GLU A 317 -16.99 0.43 13.66
C GLU A 317 -16.46 -0.96 14.01
N HIS A 318 -15.42 -1.43 13.31
CA HIS A 318 -14.77 -2.72 13.57
C HIS A 318 -14.31 -2.88 15.04
N LYS A 319 -14.28 -4.11 15.58
CA LYS A 319 -13.98 -4.37 17.01
C LYS A 319 -12.51 -4.67 17.30
N ASP A 320 -11.61 -4.52 16.33
CA ASP A 320 -10.16 -4.69 16.50
C ASP A 320 -9.58 -3.65 17.49
N LYS A 321 -9.41 -4.06 18.75
CA LYS A 321 -8.94 -3.20 19.84
C LYS A 321 -7.48 -2.80 19.67
N CYS A 322 -6.66 -3.71 19.14
CA CYS A 322 -5.23 -3.49 18.97
C CYS A 322 -4.99 -2.35 17.98
N ILE A 323 -5.57 -2.47 16.78
CA ILE A 323 -5.36 -1.45 15.75
C ILE A 323 -5.98 -0.10 16.14
N LYS A 324 -7.12 -0.09 16.85
CA LYS A 324 -7.70 1.14 17.40
C LYS A 324 -6.74 1.89 18.32
N LYS A 325 -6.01 1.17 19.19
CA LYS A 325 -5.01 1.77 20.08
C LYS A 325 -3.80 2.29 19.29
N ILE A 326 -3.31 1.53 18.31
CA ILE A 326 -2.20 1.93 17.43
C ILE A 326 -2.56 3.20 16.67
N ASN A 327 -3.73 3.25 16.04
CA ASN A 327 -4.23 4.43 15.31
C ASN A 327 -4.31 5.64 16.24
N LYS A 328 -4.82 5.48 17.47
CA LYS A 328 -4.86 6.57 18.45
C LYS A 328 -3.47 7.11 18.79
N ILE A 329 -2.48 6.23 18.96
CA ILE A 329 -1.10 6.64 19.23
C ILE A 329 -0.52 7.38 18.02
N GLN A 330 -0.69 6.86 16.81
CA GLN A 330 -0.19 7.51 15.60
C GLN A 330 -0.83 8.89 15.36
N MET A 331 -2.14 9.02 15.61
CA MET A 331 -2.83 10.31 15.54
C MET A 331 -2.33 11.30 16.60
N LYS A 332 -2.06 10.86 17.84
CA LYS A 332 -1.55 11.73 18.92
C LYS A 332 -0.27 12.47 18.50
N TYR A 333 0.56 11.83 17.69
CA TYR A 333 1.85 12.36 17.27
C TYR A 333 1.84 12.88 15.82
N GLY A 334 0.67 13.31 15.33
CA GLY A 334 0.58 14.14 14.13
C GLY A 334 0.73 13.37 12.81
N ASN A 335 0.33 12.10 12.74
CA ASN A 335 0.29 11.38 11.46
C ASN A 335 -0.86 11.91 10.57
N SER A 336 -0.62 13.02 9.88
CA SER A 336 -1.60 13.73 9.04
C SER A 336 -2.25 12.85 7.98
N LYS A 337 -1.53 11.84 7.46
CA LYS A 337 -2.07 10.88 6.48
C LYS A 337 -3.28 10.11 7.00
N LEU A 338 -3.31 9.79 8.30
CA LEU A 338 -4.45 9.07 8.89
C LEU A 338 -5.72 9.94 8.91
N GLU A 339 -5.56 11.24 9.18
CA GLU A 339 -6.66 12.20 9.17
C GLU A 339 -7.15 12.44 7.75
N GLU A 340 -6.24 12.60 6.78
CA GLU A 340 -6.58 12.70 5.37
C GLU A 340 -7.35 11.47 4.87
N ARG A 341 -6.95 10.26 5.28
CA ARG A 341 -7.67 9.03 4.95
C ARG A 341 -9.07 9.05 5.54
N ARG A 342 -9.22 9.38 6.83
CA ARG A 342 -10.53 9.47 7.47
C ARG A 342 -11.45 10.46 6.74
N GLU A 343 -10.93 11.62 6.36
CA GLU A 343 -11.71 12.66 5.67
C GLU A 343 -12.06 12.23 4.23
N PHE A 344 -11.13 11.60 3.51
CA PHE A 344 -11.42 11.00 2.19
C PHE A 344 -12.59 10.01 2.28
N TYR A 345 -12.51 9.04 3.20
CA TYR A 345 -13.54 8.00 3.36
C TYR A 345 -14.89 8.60 3.76
N LYS A 346 -14.89 9.59 4.66
CA LYS A 346 -16.09 10.34 5.02
C LYS A 346 -16.72 10.96 3.76
N ASN A 347 -15.95 11.64 2.93
CA ASN A 347 -16.46 12.32 1.73
C ASN A 347 -16.95 11.35 0.65
N VAL A 348 -16.26 10.22 0.41
CA VAL A 348 -16.76 9.18 -0.51
C VAL A 348 -18.06 8.57 0.03
N ASN A 349 -18.14 8.30 1.34
CA ASN A 349 -19.32 7.69 1.94
C ASN A 349 -20.61 8.54 1.81
N HIS A 350 -20.49 9.86 1.67
CA HIS A 350 -21.64 10.74 1.39
C HIS A 350 -22.11 10.67 -0.08
N ASN A 351 -21.24 10.29 -1.02
CA ASN A 351 -21.47 10.49 -2.46
C ASN A 351 -21.49 9.21 -3.31
N TRP A 352 -21.10 8.04 -2.76
CA TRP A 352 -20.89 6.82 -3.56
C TRP A 352 -22.16 6.25 -4.22
N LYS A 353 -23.35 6.45 -3.64
CA LYS A 353 -24.63 5.88 -4.13
C LYS A 353 -25.14 6.46 -5.46
N GLN A 354 -24.38 7.34 -6.09
CA GLN A 354 -24.78 8.03 -7.31
C GLN A 354 -24.64 7.16 -8.57
N VAL A 355 -24.04 5.97 -8.48
CA VAL A 355 -23.80 5.06 -9.61
C VAL A 355 -23.96 3.60 -9.19
N ASP A 356 -24.50 2.78 -10.08
CA ASP A 356 -24.96 1.40 -9.86
C ASP A 356 -23.84 0.37 -9.80
N PHE A 357 -22.67 0.69 -10.36
CA PHE A 357 -21.49 -0.17 -10.36
C PHE A 357 -20.51 0.10 -9.21
N LEU A 358 -20.82 1.05 -8.30
CA LEU A 358 -19.97 1.33 -7.13
C LEU A 358 -20.51 0.68 -5.87
N TYR A 359 -19.59 0.07 -5.13
CA TYR A 359 -19.85 -0.64 -3.89
C TYR A 359 -18.94 -0.09 -2.81
N ASN A 360 -19.46 -0.05 -1.58
CA ASN A 360 -18.75 0.54 -0.47
C ASN A 360 -18.45 -0.53 0.58
N PHE A 361 -17.19 -0.96 0.63
CA PHE A 361 -16.74 -1.96 1.58
C PHE A 361 -16.11 -1.34 2.85
N SER A 362 -16.17 -0.01 3.01
CA SER A 362 -15.56 0.68 4.16
C SER A 362 -16.10 0.25 5.53
N ARG A 363 -17.25 -0.44 5.56
CA ARG A 363 -17.94 -0.91 6.75
C ARG A 363 -18.18 -2.43 6.79
N ILE A 364 -17.55 -3.22 5.91
CA ILE A 364 -17.77 -4.70 5.89
C ILE A 364 -17.33 -5.40 7.17
N PHE A 365 -16.44 -4.76 7.94
CA PHE A 365 -15.95 -5.30 9.19
C PHE A 365 -16.67 -4.77 10.42
N ASP A 366 -17.74 -4.00 10.24
CA ASP A 366 -18.60 -3.57 11.35
C ASP A 366 -19.10 -4.83 12.07
N ASN A 367 -18.93 -4.87 13.39
CA ASN A 367 -19.27 -5.99 14.27
C ASN A 367 -18.40 -7.24 14.18
N VAL A 368 -17.40 -7.29 13.30
CA VAL A 368 -16.45 -8.42 13.26
C VAL A 368 -15.44 -8.30 14.39
N GLU A 369 -15.28 -9.39 15.15
CA GLU A 369 -14.36 -9.48 16.30
C GLU A 369 -12.98 -10.01 15.92
N GLY A 370 -11.98 -9.75 16.77
CA GLY A 370 -10.60 -10.19 16.59
C GLY A 370 -9.75 -9.26 15.74
N ALA A 371 -8.52 -9.70 15.43
CA ALA A 371 -7.60 -8.96 14.58
C ALA A 371 -8.00 -9.04 13.11
N LEU A 372 -8.31 -7.88 12.54
CA LEU A 372 -8.75 -7.72 11.16
C LEU A 372 -7.67 -7.05 10.33
N TYR A 373 -6.91 -6.18 10.98
CA TYR A 373 -5.82 -5.49 10.35
C TYR A 373 -4.51 -5.79 11.07
N PHE A 374 -3.43 -5.91 10.29
CA PHE A 374 -2.09 -5.96 10.85
C PHE A 374 -1.34 -4.63 10.71
N ASP A 375 -1.93 -3.63 10.08
CA ASP A 375 -1.56 -2.21 10.18
C ASP A 375 -2.79 -1.35 9.88
N GLU A 376 -2.64 -0.06 9.54
CA GLU A 376 -3.81 0.78 9.36
C GLU A 376 -4.65 0.47 8.10
N VAL A 377 -4.12 -0.35 7.18
CA VAL A 377 -4.68 -0.62 5.84
C VAL A 377 -4.84 -2.12 5.59
N HIS A 378 -3.84 -2.92 5.92
CA HIS A 378 -3.68 -4.29 5.42
C HIS A 378 -4.28 -5.34 6.35
N TYR A 379 -4.76 -6.42 5.73
CA TYR A 379 -5.69 -7.35 6.34
C TYR A 379 -5.02 -8.62 6.85
N THR A 380 -5.53 -9.15 7.96
CA THR A 380 -5.19 -10.51 8.40
C THR A 380 -5.82 -11.56 7.48
N GLU A 381 -5.41 -12.83 7.60
CA GLU A 381 -6.04 -13.96 6.89
C GLU A 381 -7.56 -13.98 7.04
N LYS A 382 -8.05 -13.68 8.26
CA LYS A 382 -9.50 -13.63 8.56
C LYS A 382 -10.19 -12.56 7.73
N ALA A 383 -9.64 -11.36 7.70
CA ALA A 383 -10.21 -10.24 6.96
C ALA A 383 -10.13 -10.44 5.44
N ASN A 384 -9.03 -11.02 4.93
CA ASN A 384 -8.92 -11.39 3.51
C ASN A 384 -9.99 -12.40 3.07
N LYS A 385 -10.32 -13.40 3.92
CA LYS A 385 -11.42 -14.35 3.64
C LYS A 385 -12.77 -13.66 3.57
N ILE A 386 -13.09 -12.81 4.56
CA ILE A 386 -14.36 -12.05 4.58
C ILE A 386 -14.49 -11.17 3.34
N ILE A 387 -13.42 -10.47 2.92
CA ILE A 387 -13.41 -9.67 1.69
C ILE A 387 -13.72 -10.55 0.49
N ALA A 388 -13.01 -11.68 0.35
CA ALA A 388 -13.19 -12.59 -0.77
C ALA A 388 -14.62 -13.14 -0.84
N GLU A 389 -15.19 -13.57 0.29
CA GLU A 389 -16.57 -14.06 0.40
C GLU A 389 -17.57 -12.97 0.01
N THR A 390 -17.38 -11.74 0.50
CA THR A 390 -18.25 -10.60 0.20
C THR A 390 -18.20 -10.24 -1.29
N ILE A 391 -17.02 -10.28 -1.92
CA ILE A 391 -16.87 -10.05 -3.37
C ILE A 391 -17.51 -11.19 -4.16
N PHE A 392 -17.31 -12.44 -3.74
CA PHE A 392 -17.93 -13.60 -4.38
C PHE A 392 -19.47 -13.52 -4.35
N ASP A 393 -20.05 -13.23 -3.19
CA ASP A 393 -21.49 -13.03 -3.04
C ASP A 393 -22.01 -11.88 -3.92
N LEU A 394 -21.27 -10.78 -3.98
CA LEU A 394 -21.61 -9.64 -4.82
C LEU A 394 -21.66 -10.02 -6.31
N LEU A 395 -20.72 -10.82 -6.78
CA LEU A 395 -20.60 -11.22 -8.18
C LEU A 395 -21.46 -12.44 -8.53
N SER A 396 -21.90 -13.22 -7.55
CA SER A 396 -22.61 -14.51 -7.75
C SER A 396 -23.82 -14.44 -8.68
N LYS A 397 -24.50 -13.29 -8.73
CA LYS A 397 -25.68 -13.07 -9.61
C LYS A 397 -25.31 -12.84 -11.07
N ASP A 398 -24.10 -12.36 -11.29
CA ASP A 398 -23.57 -11.95 -12.57
C ASP A 398 -22.65 -13.00 -13.20
N ILE A 399 -22.22 -13.94 -12.38
CA ILE A 399 -21.59 -15.19 -12.73
C ILE A 399 -22.66 -16.09 -13.37
N VAL A 400 -22.68 -16.14 -14.70
CA VAL A 400 -23.63 -16.99 -15.43
C VAL A 400 -23.21 -18.44 -15.26
N ARG A 401 -23.98 -19.20 -14.49
CA ARG A 401 -23.92 -20.67 -14.50
C ARG A 401 -24.25 -21.14 -15.91
N LYS A 402 -23.29 -21.77 -16.59
CA LYS A 402 -23.58 -22.49 -17.82
C LYS A 402 -24.18 -23.85 -17.53
#